data_AF-A0A1Y2HMA2-F1
#
_entry.id   AF-A0A1Y2HMA2-F1
#
_cell.length_a   1.000
_cell.length_b   1.000
_cell.length_c   1.000
_cell.angle_alpha   90.00
_cell.angle_beta   90.00
_cell.angle_gamma   90.00
#
_symmetry.space_group_name_H-M   'P 1'
#
loop_
_entity.id
_entity.type
_entity.pdbx_description
1 polymer ?
#
loop_
_entity_poly.entity_id
_entity_poly.type
_entity_poly.pdbx_seq_one_letter_code
_entity_poly.pdbx_strand_id
1 'polypeptide(L)'
;MALVGSDAGHVVHLDARRIRPLADSAPGVPADSLNASATLTNPHFKYASHAGAVNAIVANPHLPSLFATLGQDGKVLIHRLFKDMPLLRIQPAALSSSSPNPTPLLSGAWSPSRPGLLAVTSTDTLYLISICGSDPGTVVAQLSLPCTGPLLFHPTLPLLYVGVIENGASGMRVVRLAASALKLGDMEVRVKEMTELGRMIGGDNNDE
;
A
#
# COMPACT_ATOMS: atom_id res chain seq x y z
N MET A 1 1.53 15.93 -5.47
CA MET A 1 2.12 14.68 -6.01
C MET A 1 1.01 13.65 -6.09
N ALA A 2 0.89 12.92 -7.19
CA ALA A 2 -0.07 11.83 -7.32
C ALA A 2 0.65 10.55 -7.76
N LEU A 3 0.33 9.44 -7.09
CA LEU A 3 0.71 8.11 -7.52
C LEU A 3 -0.54 7.46 -8.10
N VAL A 4 -0.40 6.80 -9.25
CA VAL A 4 -1.50 6.13 -9.93
C VAL A 4 -1.10 4.69 -10.19
N GLY A 5 -1.96 3.76 -9.76
CA GLY A 5 -1.89 2.34 -10.09
C GLY A 5 -2.84 2.03 -11.24
N SER A 6 -2.51 1.04 -12.06
CA SER A 6 -3.36 0.58 -13.16
C SER A 6 -3.77 -0.89 -13.02
N ASP A 7 -4.80 -1.28 -13.77
CA ASP A 7 -5.26 -2.67 -13.89
C ASP A 7 -4.23 -3.59 -14.56
N ALA A 8 -3.27 -3.01 -15.28
CA ALA A 8 -2.13 -3.73 -15.85
C ALA A 8 -0.96 -3.90 -14.86
N GLY A 9 -1.08 -3.40 -13.62
CA GLY A 9 -0.07 -3.53 -12.58
C GLY A 9 1.00 -2.46 -12.58
N HIS A 10 0.89 -1.45 -13.45
CA HIS A 10 1.85 -0.35 -13.48
C HIS A 10 1.57 0.65 -12.36
N VAL A 11 2.63 1.17 -11.76
CA VAL A 11 2.57 2.28 -10.82
C VAL A 11 3.39 3.43 -11.38
N VAL A 12 2.79 4.60 -11.45
CA VAL A 12 3.41 5.80 -12.03
C VAL A 12 3.30 6.99 -11.11
N HIS A 13 4.31 7.84 -11.15
CA HIS A 13 4.29 9.14 -10.50
C HIS A 13 3.87 10.22 -11.51
N LEU A 14 2.83 10.97 -11.15
CA LEU A 14 2.35 12.12 -11.91
C LEU A 14 2.68 13.41 -11.15
N ASP A 15 3.27 14.38 -11.87
CA ASP A 15 3.42 15.75 -11.39
C ASP A 15 2.15 16.53 -11.77
N ALA A 16 1.38 16.95 -10.76
CA ALA A 16 0.15 17.70 -10.96
C ALA A 16 0.36 18.98 -11.80
N ARG A 17 1.55 19.59 -11.73
CA ARG A 17 1.90 20.77 -12.52
C ARG A 17 2.05 20.48 -14.01
N ARG A 18 2.21 19.20 -14.38
CA ARG A 18 2.30 18.72 -15.77
C ARG A 18 0.98 18.18 -16.29
N ILE A 19 -0.01 17.95 -15.42
CA ILE A 19 -1.35 17.52 -15.83
C ILE A 19 -2.00 18.72 -16.49
N ARG A 20 -2.13 18.66 -17.81
CA ARG A 20 -2.93 19.64 -18.55
C ARG A 20 -4.39 19.20 -18.47
N PRO A 21 -5.33 20.10 -18.14
CA PRO A 21 -6.73 19.79 -18.34
C PRO A 21 -6.92 19.41 -19.80
N LEU A 22 -7.73 18.37 -20.04
CA LEU A 22 -8.21 18.09 -21.39
C LEU A 22 -8.89 19.39 -21.82
N ALA A 23 -8.35 20.06 -22.84
CA ALA A 23 -8.92 21.33 -23.29
C ALA A 23 -10.42 21.10 -23.52
N ASP A 24 -11.26 21.91 -22.88
CA ASP A 24 -12.71 21.86 -23.06
C ASP A 24 -12.95 21.79 -24.56
N SER A 25 -13.57 20.70 -25.00
CA SER A 25 -13.86 20.46 -26.41
C SER A 25 -14.48 21.73 -26.97
N ALA A 26 -13.81 22.32 -27.96
CA ALA A 26 -14.24 23.58 -28.56
C ALA A 26 -15.76 23.52 -28.86
N PRO A 27 -16.52 24.60 -28.60
CA PRO A 27 -17.96 24.61 -28.81
C PRO A 27 -18.26 24.21 -30.27
N GLY A 28 -18.85 23.04 -30.46
CA GLY A 28 -19.15 22.47 -31.78
C GLY A 28 -18.58 21.07 -32.06
N VAL A 29 -17.77 20.48 -31.17
CA VAL A 29 -17.36 19.08 -31.32
C VAL A 29 -18.52 18.16 -30.88
N PRO A 30 -19.02 17.27 -31.75
CA PRO A 30 -20.15 16.39 -31.42
C PRO A 30 -19.82 15.45 -30.26
N ALA A 31 -20.78 15.30 -29.35
CA ALA A 31 -20.67 14.49 -28.12
C ALA A 31 -20.26 13.03 -28.38
N ASP A 32 -20.48 12.52 -29.59
CA ASP A 32 -20.13 11.14 -29.98
C ASP A 32 -18.61 10.91 -30.16
N SER A 33 -17.78 11.96 -30.08
CA SER A 33 -16.32 11.86 -30.12
C SER A 33 -15.65 11.90 -28.73
N LEU A 34 -16.42 11.80 -27.65
CA LEU A 34 -15.92 11.78 -26.26
C LEU A 34 -15.10 10.52 -25.89
N ASN A 35 -14.91 9.59 -26.83
CA ASN A 35 -13.89 8.53 -26.74
C ASN A 35 -12.46 9.03 -27.02
N ALA A 36 -12.23 10.36 -27.02
CA ALA A 36 -10.90 10.93 -26.95
C ALA A 36 -10.26 10.57 -25.60
N SER A 37 -9.68 9.37 -25.56
CA SER A 37 -8.86 8.84 -24.48
C SER A 37 -7.93 9.95 -24.01
N ALA A 38 -8.21 10.45 -22.80
CA ALA A 38 -7.41 11.50 -22.19
C ALA A 38 -5.96 11.06 -22.27
N THR A 39 -5.18 11.71 -23.12
CA THR A 39 -3.79 11.34 -23.36
C THR A 39 -3.03 11.76 -22.12
N LEU A 40 -3.00 10.87 -21.13
CA LEU A 40 -2.22 11.05 -19.92
C LEU A 40 -0.81 11.41 -20.36
N THR A 41 -0.38 12.61 -19.98
CA THR A 41 0.98 13.08 -20.21
C THR A 41 1.96 12.00 -19.76
N ASN A 42 3.02 11.76 -20.54
CA ASN A 42 4.04 10.75 -20.22
C ASN A 42 4.39 10.80 -18.73
N PRO A 43 4.34 9.64 -18.02
CA PRO A 43 4.56 9.62 -16.58
C PRO A 43 5.96 10.15 -16.27
N HIS A 44 6.06 10.91 -15.17
CA HIS A 44 7.34 11.48 -14.75
C HIS A 44 8.32 10.38 -14.34
N PHE A 45 7.80 9.33 -13.71
CA PHE A 45 8.56 8.21 -13.20
C PHE A 45 7.69 6.95 -13.20
N LYS A 46 8.31 5.79 -13.41
CA LYS A 46 7.67 4.48 -13.38
C LYS A 46 8.32 3.62 -12.30
N TYR A 47 7.50 2.91 -11.52
CA TYR A 47 7.96 1.98 -10.51
C TYR A 47 7.81 0.54 -11.01
N ALA A 48 8.47 -0.40 -10.34
CA ALA A 48 8.30 -1.82 -10.60
C ALA A 48 6.81 -2.22 -10.51
N SER A 49 6.36 -3.01 -11.49
CA SER A 49 4.97 -3.39 -11.64
C SER A 49 4.61 -4.67 -10.88
N HIS A 50 3.33 -4.77 -10.53
CA HIS A 50 2.71 -6.01 -10.09
C HIS A 50 2.41 -6.92 -11.29
N ALA A 51 2.26 -8.23 -11.02
CA ALA A 51 1.75 -9.18 -12.00
C ALA A 51 0.21 -9.23 -11.98
N GLY A 52 -0.43 -8.13 -12.38
CA GLY A 52 -1.88 -7.94 -12.33
C GLY A 52 -2.27 -6.58 -11.74
N ALA A 53 -3.56 -6.32 -11.56
CA ALA A 53 -4.06 -5.02 -11.14
C ALA A 53 -3.44 -4.52 -9.82
N VAL A 54 -3.19 -3.21 -9.73
CA VAL A 54 -2.82 -2.55 -8.47
C VAL A 54 -4.10 -2.15 -7.74
N ASN A 55 -4.37 -2.82 -6.63
CA ASN A 55 -5.60 -2.62 -5.86
C ASN A 55 -5.49 -1.45 -4.88
N ALA A 56 -4.30 -1.18 -4.34
CA ALA A 56 -4.09 -0.09 -3.41
C ALA A 56 -2.67 0.48 -3.45
N ILE A 57 -2.58 1.80 -3.17
CA ILE A 57 -1.33 2.53 -2.96
C ILE A 57 -1.47 3.29 -1.65
N VAL A 58 -0.56 3.07 -0.70
CA VAL A 58 -0.66 3.63 0.64
C VAL A 58 0.65 4.30 1.06
N ALA A 59 0.58 5.60 1.32
CA ALA A 59 1.74 6.40 1.73
C ALA A 59 2.03 6.22 3.22
N ASN A 60 3.31 6.13 3.59
CA ASN A 60 3.71 6.06 4.99
C ASN A 60 3.55 7.44 5.65
N PRO A 61 2.80 7.56 6.76
CA PRO A 61 2.50 8.86 7.38
C PRO A 61 3.71 9.47 8.11
N HIS A 62 4.76 8.68 8.39
CA HIS A 62 5.97 9.16 9.07
C HIS A 62 7.09 9.49 8.09
N LEU A 63 7.07 8.92 6.89
CA LEU A 63 8.10 9.09 5.86
C LEU A 63 7.44 9.32 4.50
N PRO A 64 7.23 10.59 4.09
CA PRO A 64 6.53 10.92 2.84
C PRO A 64 7.18 10.36 1.56
N SER A 65 8.47 10.00 1.62
CA SER A 65 9.19 9.37 0.52
C SER A 65 8.97 7.86 0.41
N LEU A 66 8.21 7.25 1.31
CA LEU A 66 7.99 5.82 1.40
C LEU A 66 6.51 5.51 1.19
N PHE A 67 6.21 4.53 0.33
CA PHE A 67 4.84 4.07 0.09
C PHE A 67 4.83 2.57 -0.20
N ALA A 68 3.67 1.93 0.00
CA ALA A 68 3.45 0.55 -0.37
C ALA A 68 2.44 0.46 -1.51
N THR A 69 2.61 -0.53 -2.38
CA THR A 69 1.65 -0.90 -3.42
C THR A 69 1.21 -2.34 -3.20
N LEU A 70 -0.07 -2.59 -3.42
CA LEU A 70 -0.71 -3.88 -3.19
C LEU A 70 -1.35 -4.34 -4.50
N GLY A 71 -1.06 -5.57 -4.90
CA GLY A 71 -1.49 -6.11 -6.18
C GLY A 71 -2.41 -7.31 -6.08
N GLN A 72 -3.04 -7.61 -7.22
CA GLN A 72 -3.76 -8.85 -7.46
C GLN A 72 -2.83 -10.08 -7.41
N ASP A 73 -1.52 -9.88 -7.58
CA ASP A 73 -0.48 -10.91 -7.47
C ASP A 73 -0.16 -11.34 -6.03
N GLY A 74 -0.90 -10.84 -5.05
CA GLY A 74 -0.71 -11.19 -3.64
C GLY A 74 0.55 -10.59 -3.02
N LYS A 75 1.19 -9.61 -3.69
CA LYS A 75 2.45 -9.02 -3.23
C LYS A 75 2.24 -7.60 -2.70
N VAL A 76 3.04 -7.27 -1.69
CA VAL A 76 3.27 -5.91 -1.23
C VAL A 76 4.64 -5.48 -1.74
N LEU A 77 4.70 -4.37 -2.48
CA LEU A 77 5.96 -3.76 -2.87
C LEU A 77 6.14 -2.47 -2.08
N ILE A 78 7.27 -2.35 -1.36
CA ILE A 78 7.63 -1.14 -0.62
C ILE A 78 8.56 -0.32 -1.49
N HIS A 79 8.18 0.91 -1.81
CA HIS A 79 8.91 1.78 -2.73
C HIS A 79 9.41 3.03 -2.02
N ARG A 80 10.57 3.50 -2.47
CA ARG A 80 11.02 4.88 -2.25
C ARG A 80 10.59 5.73 -3.45
N LEU A 81 10.12 6.94 -3.22
CA LEU A 81 9.87 7.89 -4.31
C LEU A 81 11.10 8.06 -5.19
N PHE A 82 10.90 8.02 -6.50
CA PHE A 82 11.94 8.16 -7.52
C PHE A 82 13.03 7.07 -7.50
N LYS A 83 12.73 5.91 -6.92
CA LYS A 83 13.46 4.66 -7.18
C LYS A 83 12.53 3.68 -7.86
N ASP A 84 12.96 3.13 -8.99
CA ASP A 84 12.17 2.25 -9.84
C ASP A 84 12.03 0.87 -9.20
N MET A 85 13.11 0.40 -8.57
CA MET A 85 13.17 -0.84 -7.82
C MET A 85 12.61 -0.68 -6.40
N PRO A 86 11.75 -1.62 -5.96
CA PRO A 86 11.21 -1.59 -4.61
C PRO A 86 12.30 -1.96 -3.59
N LEU A 87 12.26 -1.31 -2.43
CA LEU A 87 13.10 -1.62 -1.27
C LEU A 87 12.82 -3.03 -0.74
N LEU A 88 11.54 -3.43 -0.71
CA LEU A 88 11.11 -4.74 -0.23
C LEU A 88 10.03 -5.30 -1.16
N ARG A 89 10.08 -6.63 -1.37
CA ARG A 89 9.03 -7.41 -2.04
C ARG A 89 8.53 -8.46 -1.06
N ILE A 90 7.31 -8.29 -0.58
CA ILE A 90 6.76 -9.10 0.50
C ILE A 90 5.59 -9.90 -0.06
N GLN A 91 5.59 -11.21 0.19
CA GLN A 91 4.48 -12.09 -0.11
C GLN A 91 4.07 -12.80 1.19
N PRO A 92 2.94 -12.42 1.81
CA PRO A 92 2.50 -13.02 3.06
C PRO A 92 2.40 -14.55 2.95
N ALA A 93 3.13 -15.28 3.80
CA ALA A 93 3.36 -16.73 3.67
C ALA A 93 2.08 -17.58 3.69
N ALA A 94 1.00 -17.11 4.34
CA ALA A 94 -0.28 -17.81 4.37
C ALA A 94 -0.98 -17.91 3.00
N LEU A 95 -0.48 -17.18 1.99
CA LEU A 95 -1.01 -17.22 0.63
C LEU A 95 -0.39 -18.32 -0.24
N SER A 96 0.61 -19.06 0.25
CA SER A 96 1.49 -19.88 -0.60
C SER A 96 1.34 -21.40 -0.48
N SER A 97 0.55 -21.94 0.46
CA SER A 97 0.69 -23.38 0.80
C SER A 97 -0.28 -24.35 0.11
N SER A 98 -1.31 -23.87 -0.60
CA SER A 98 -2.28 -24.79 -1.23
C SER A 98 -2.98 -24.29 -2.50
N SER A 99 -2.98 -22.97 -2.75
CA SER A 99 -3.57 -22.41 -3.96
C SER A 99 -2.49 -22.16 -5.02
N PRO A 100 -2.65 -22.64 -6.27
CA PRO A 100 -1.74 -22.31 -7.36
C PRO A 100 -1.79 -20.82 -7.73
N ASN A 101 -2.85 -20.12 -7.33
CA ASN A 101 -3.04 -18.70 -7.59
C ASN A 101 -2.82 -17.89 -6.31
N PRO A 102 -2.01 -16.81 -6.35
CA PRO A 102 -1.86 -15.92 -5.22
C PRO A 102 -3.20 -15.26 -4.88
N THR A 103 -3.53 -15.16 -3.60
CA THR A 103 -4.73 -14.43 -3.16
C THR A 103 -4.49 -12.92 -3.31
N PRO A 104 -5.41 -12.19 -3.95
CA PRO A 104 -5.25 -10.76 -4.16
C PRO A 104 -5.27 -10.00 -2.84
N LEU A 105 -4.44 -8.96 -2.74
CA LEU A 105 -4.47 -8.02 -1.63
C LEU A 105 -5.41 -6.88 -1.97
N LEU A 106 -6.38 -6.60 -1.10
CA LEU A 106 -7.45 -5.65 -1.37
C LEU A 106 -7.09 -4.22 -0.95
N SER A 107 -6.35 -4.08 0.16
CA SER A 107 -6.08 -2.78 0.77
C SER A 107 -4.96 -2.85 1.80
N GLY A 108 -4.43 -1.68 2.15
CA GLY A 108 -3.43 -1.53 3.19
C GLY A 108 -3.67 -0.27 4.02
N ALA A 109 -3.03 -0.20 5.18
CA ALA A 109 -2.98 0.99 6.01
C ALA A 109 -1.70 0.97 6.82
N TRP A 110 -1.00 2.10 6.89
CA TRP A 110 0.15 2.25 7.79
C TRP A 110 -0.33 2.58 9.20
N SER A 111 0.38 2.06 10.20
CA SER A 111 0.10 2.43 11.58
C SER A 111 0.47 3.90 11.84
N PRO A 112 -0.46 4.71 12.38
CA PRO A 112 -0.18 6.10 12.73
C PRO A 112 0.79 6.22 13.92
N SER A 113 0.94 5.15 14.71
CA SER A 113 1.83 5.12 15.88
C SER A 113 3.15 4.38 15.66
N ARG A 114 3.20 3.47 14.66
CA ARG A 114 4.34 2.59 14.40
C ARG A 114 4.82 2.73 12.94
N PRO A 115 5.87 3.53 12.68
CA PRO A 115 6.37 3.80 11.34
C PRO A 115 6.67 2.55 10.51
N GLY A 116 7.12 1.47 11.15
CA GLY A 116 7.47 0.21 10.51
C GLY A 116 6.33 -0.79 10.36
N LEU A 117 5.10 -0.46 10.75
CA LEU A 117 3.99 -1.41 10.78
C LEU A 117 2.96 -1.11 9.70
N LEU A 118 2.70 -2.10 8.84
CA LEU A 118 1.71 -2.05 7.77
C LEU A 118 0.64 -3.12 8.02
N ALA A 119 -0.63 -2.71 8.02
CA ALA A 119 -1.76 -3.64 7.97
C ALA A 119 -2.19 -3.85 6.52
N VAL A 120 -2.55 -5.07 6.16
CA VAL A 120 -2.94 -5.47 4.81
C VAL A 120 -4.08 -6.48 4.87
N THR A 121 -5.05 -6.39 3.97
CA THR A 121 -6.14 -7.37 3.87
C THR A 121 -6.09 -8.13 2.55
N SER A 122 -6.21 -9.45 2.60
CA SER A 122 -6.68 -10.29 1.48
C SER A 122 -8.21 -10.41 1.53
N THR A 123 -8.81 -11.33 0.76
CA THR A 123 -10.25 -11.64 0.83
C THR A 123 -10.67 -12.32 2.13
N ASP A 124 -9.75 -12.99 2.82
CA ASP A 124 -10.04 -13.89 3.94
C ASP A 124 -9.15 -13.66 5.18
N THR A 125 -8.17 -12.78 5.08
CA THR A 125 -7.16 -12.60 6.12
C THR A 125 -6.72 -11.15 6.24
N LEU A 126 -6.59 -10.68 7.48
CA LEU A 126 -5.84 -9.49 7.83
C LEU A 126 -4.41 -9.90 8.23
N TYR A 127 -3.43 -9.21 7.68
CA TYR A 127 -2.01 -9.33 8.02
C TYR A 127 -1.51 -8.05 8.67
N LEU A 128 -0.68 -8.21 9.69
CA LEU A 128 0.20 -7.16 10.19
C LEU A 128 1.63 -7.51 9.81
N ILE A 129 2.29 -6.60 9.09
CA ILE A 129 3.62 -6.79 8.53
C ILE A 129 4.56 -5.76 9.15
N SER A 130 5.66 -6.23 9.72
CA SER A 130 6.77 -5.36 10.13
C SER A 130 7.71 -5.19 8.96
N ILE A 131 7.97 -3.95 8.55
CA ILE A 131 9.01 -3.63 7.56
C ILE A 131 10.32 -3.14 8.20
N CYS A 132 10.39 -3.19 9.52
CA CYS A 132 11.56 -2.89 10.34
C CYS A 132 11.98 -4.11 11.15
N GLY A 133 13.16 -4.04 11.75
CA GLY A 133 13.75 -5.11 12.56
C GLY A 133 14.77 -5.97 11.81
N SER A 134 15.12 -7.11 12.43
CA SER A 134 16.11 -8.05 11.90
C SER A 134 15.65 -8.81 10.66
N ASP A 135 14.34 -8.92 10.47
CA ASP A 135 13.72 -9.58 9.31
C ASP A 135 12.63 -8.64 8.74
N PRO A 136 13.00 -7.68 7.87
CA PRO A 136 12.04 -6.78 7.25
C PRO A 136 11.09 -7.53 6.32
N GLY A 137 9.79 -7.29 6.47
CA GLY A 137 8.74 -7.91 5.68
C GLY A 137 8.05 -9.10 6.34
N THR A 138 8.42 -9.46 7.56
CA THR A 138 7.77 -10.56 8.30
C THR A 138 6.34 -10.22 8.69
N VAL A 139 5.45 -11.20 8.56
CA VAL A 139 4.10 -11.16 9.13
C VAL A 139 4.20 -11.36 10.64
N VAL A 140 3.92 -10.32 11.42
CA VAL A 140 3.99 -10.35 12.89
C VAL A 140 2.68 -10.77 13.54
N ALA A 141 1.56 -10.66 12.82
CA ALA A 141 0.27 -11.20 13.23
C ALA A 141 -0.63 -11.41 12.02
N GLN A 142 -1.58 -12.33 12.15
CA GLN A 142 -2.64 -12.53 11.17
C GLN A 142 -3.96 -12.89 11.85
N LEU A 143 -5.08 -12.58 11.20
CA LEU A 143 -6.42 -12.89 11.65
C LEU A 143 -7.26 -13.30 10.45
N SER A 144 -7.94 -14.44 10.52
CA SER A 144 -8.88 -14.86 9.48
C SER A 144 -10.20 -14.11 9.61
N LEU A 145 -10.59 -13.36 8.58
CA LEU A 145 -11.85 -12.64 8.47
C LEU A 145 -12.21 -12.38 6.99
N PRO A 146 -13.49 -12.48 6.61
CA PRO A 146 -13.95 -12.21 5.25
C PRO A 146 -13.91 -10.71 4.95
N CYS A 147 -12.79 -10.21 4.43
CA CYS A 147 -12.56 -8.78 4.24
C CYS A 147 -13.18 -8.25 2.93
N THR A 148 -13.55 -6.98 2.91
CA THR A 148 -14.03 -6.26 1.70
C THR A 148 -13.06 -5.23 1.16
N GLY A 149 -11.96 -4.95 1.86
CA GLY A 149 -10.97 -3.95 1.44
C GLY A 149 -10.84 -2.76 2.40
N PRO A 150 -11.90 -2.05 2.83
CA PRO A 150 -11.73 -0.88 3.70
C PRO A 150 -10.92 -1.22 4.96
N LEU A 151 -9.87 -0.46 5.23
CA LEU A 151 -8.93 -0.72 6.31
C LEU A 151 -8.44 0.60 6.90
N LEU A 152 -8.58 0.78 8.21
CA LEU A 152 -8.17 2.02 8.87
C LEU A 152 -7.69 1.75 10.29
N PHE A 153 -6.53 2.31 10.64
CA PHE A 153 -6.10 2.38 12.04
C PHE A 153 -6.85 3.47 12.78
N HIS A 154 -7.27 3.20 14.02
CA HIS A 154 -7.65 4.26 14.92
C HIS A 154 -6.44 5.17 15.21
N PRO A 155 -6.59 6.51 15.20
CA PRO A 155 -5.45 7.42 15.31
C PRO A 155 -4.68 7.32 16.63
N THR A 156 -5.37 6.96 17.73
CA THR A 156 -4.80 6.99 19.09
C THR A 156 -4.95 5.71 19.89
N LEU A 157 -5.75 4.75 19.40
CA LEU A 157 -6.09 3.53 20.16
C LEU A 157 -5.50 2.32 19.43
N PRO A 158 -5.25 1.21 20.15
CA PRO A 158 -4.81 -0.06 19.56
C PRO A 158 -5.94 -0.76 18.80
N LEU A 159 -6.64 -0.06 17.93
CA LEU A 159 -7.80 -0.56 17.20
C LEU A 159 -7.58 -0.42 15.70
N LEU A 160 -8.07 -1.40 14.96
CA LEU A 160 -8.11 -1.43 13.52
C LEU A 160 -9.56 -1.67 13.09
N TYR A 161 -10.05 -0.82 12.19
CA TYR A 161 -11.34 -0.97 11.56
C TYR A 161 -11.16 -1.68 10.23
N VAL A 162 -11.85 -2.80 10.05
CA VAL A 162 -11.77 -3.61 8.82
C VAL A 162 -13.16 -3.80 8.26
N GLY A 163 -13.35 -3.46 6.99
CA GLY A 163 -14.57 -3.79 6.25
C GLY A 163 -14.67 -5.31 6.07
N VAL A 164 -15.83 -5.87 6.37
CA VAL A 164 -16.08 -7.32 6.30
C VAL A 164 -17.43 -7.63 5.63
N ILE A 165 -17.58 -8.84 5.10
CA ILE A 165 -18.87 -9.43 4.74
C ILE A 165 -19.12 -10.64 5.64
N GLU A 166 -20.14 -10.55 6.50
CA GLU A 166 -20.54 -11.64 7.39
C GLU A 166 -22.02 -11.93 7.16
N ASN A 167 -22.36 -13.21 6.93
CA ASN A 167 -23.75 -13.65 6.67
C ASN A 167 -24.44 -12.89 5.51
N GLY A 168 -23.69 -12.52 4.48
CA GLY A 168 -24.21 -11.81 3.31
C GLY A 168 -24.44 -10.30 3.50
N ALA A 169 -24.13 -9.75 4.68
CA ALA A 169 -24.21 -8.32 4.95
C ALA A 169 -22.80 -7.70 5.00
N SER A 170 -22.65 -6.51 4.40
CA SER A 170 -21.44 -5.71 4.56
C SER A 170 -21.47 -4.99 5.91
N GLY A 171 -20.32 -4.97 6.59
CA GLY A 171 -20.18 -4.34 7.89
C GLY A 171 -18.74 -3.94 8.18
N MET A 172 -18.50 -3.47 9.39
CA MET A 172 -17.17 -3.10 9.86
C MET A 172 -16.86 -3.84 11.16
N ARG A 173 -15.70 -4.50 11.19
CA ARG A 173 -15.19 -5.21 12.36
C ARG A 173 -14.12 -4.38 13.03
N VAL A 174 -14.21 -4.26 14.36
CA VAL A 174 -13.19 -3.61 15.18
C VAL A 174 -12.26 -4.69 15.71
N VAL A 175 -11.00 -4.65 15.29
CA VAL A 175 -9.95 -5.56 15.74
C VAL A 175 -9.10 -4.83 16.78
N ARG A 176 -9.08 -5.35 18.01
CA ARG A 176 -8.18 -4.86 19.05
C ARG A 176 -6.82 -5.53 18.89
N LEU A 177 -5.79 -4.71 18.75
CA LEU A 177 -4.42 -5.17 18.63
C LEU A 177 -3.82 -5.34 20.02
N ALA A 178 -3.10 -6.45 20.22
CA ALA A 178 -2.45 -6.73 21.50
C ALA A 178 -1.40 -5.67 21.83
N ALA A 179 -1.21 -5.39 23.12
CA ALA A 179 -0.23 -4.40 23.58
C ALA A 179 1.20 -4.71 23.09
N SER A 180 1.54 -5.99 22.96
CA SER A 180 2.81 -6.46 22.40
C SER A 180 2.98 -6.12 20.92
N ALA A 181 1.90 -6.18 20.14
CA ALA A 181 1.94 -5.90 18.69
C ALA A 181 2.13 -4.40 18.41
N LEU A 182 1.54 -3.54 19.23
CA LEU A 182 1.57 -2.11 18.97
C LEU A 182 2.56 -1.31 19.81
N LYS A 183 2.95 -1.76 21.02
CA LYS A 183 3.74 -0.98 21.97
C LYS A 183 3.42 0.53 21.86
N LEU A 184 2.12 0.83 21.84
CA LEU A 184 1.59 2.17 21.55
C LEU A 184 2.10 3.11 22.65
N GLY A 185 3.02 4.01 22.29
CA GLY A 185 3.64 4.96 23.22
C GLY A 185 5.07 4.62 23.64
N ASP A 186 5.63 3.49 23.18
CA ASP A 186 7.06 3.22 23.35
C ASP A 186 7.84 4.09 22.36
N MET A 187 8.21 5.30 22.82
CA MET A 187 8.97 6.27 22.04
C MET A 187 10.29 5.68 21.53
N GLU A 188 10.91 4.78 22.30
CA GLU A 188 12.17 4.13 21.91
C GLU A 188 11.96 3.25 20.67
N VAL A 189 10.86 2.48 20.63
CA VAL A 189 10.51 1.67 19.46
C VAL A 189 10.27 2.56 18.24
N ARG A 190 9.55 3.67 18.39
CA ARG A 190 9.29 4.60 17.28
C ARG A 190 10.58 5.21 16.76
N VAL A 191 11.47 5.67 17.64
CA VAL A 191 12.78 6.25 17.26
C VAL A 191 13.65 5.20 16.57
N LYS A 192 13.66 3.97 17.09
CA LYS A 192 14.38 2.85 16.48
C LYS A 192 13.87 2.56 15.08
N GLU A 193 12.56 2.39 14.89
CA GLU A 193 11.96 2.15 13.57
C GLU A 193 12.24 3.29 12.60
N MET A 194 12.11 4.55 13.03
CA MET A 194 12.47 5.69 12.18
C MET A 194 13.94 5.68 11.77
N THR A 195 14.84 5.30 12.67
CA THR A 195 16.27 5.19 12.38
C THR A 195 16.54 4.08 11.36
N GLU A 196 15.91 2.92 11.53
CA GLU A 196 16.03 1.79 10.61
C GLU A 196 15.47 2.12 9.22
N LEU A 197 14.29 2.75 9.14
CA LEU A 197 13.73 3.22 7.87
C LEU A 197 14.61 4.28 7.21
N GLY A 198 15.18 5.20 7.99
CA GLY A 198 16.14 6.18 7.49
C GLY A 198 17.36 5.52 6.84
N ARG A 199 17.89 4.45 7.47
CA ARG A 199 18.99 3.65 6.89
C ARG A 199 18.57 2.94 5.62
N MET A 200 17.40 2.30 5.60
CA MET A 200 16.87 1.64 4.39
C MET A 200 16.70 2.61 3.22
N ILE A 201 16.29 3.85 3.51
CA ILE A 201 16.09 4.88 2.49
C ILE A 201 17.45 5.44 2.04
N GLY A 202 18.40 5.67 2.95
CA GLY A 202 19.67 6.34 2.67
C GLY A 202 20.83 5.45 2.22
N GLY A 203 20.69 4.11 2.30
CA GLY A 203 21.80 3.16 2.22
C GLY A 203 22.54 3.01 0.88
N ASP A 204 22.10 3.61 -0.22
CA ASP A 204 22.66 3.34 -1.56
C ASP A 204 23.73 4.34 -2.04
N ASN A 205 24.23 5.23 -1.19
CA ASN A 205 25.20 6.25 -1.63
C ASN A 205 26.68 5.82 -1.56
N ASN A 206 26.98 4.54 -1.31
CA ASN A 206 28.37 4.06 -1.21
C ASN A 206 28.86 3.25 -2.42
N ASP A 207 28.08 3.15 -3.50
CA ASP A 207 28.43 2.40 -4.72
C ASP A 207 28.57 3.30 -5.97
N GLU A 208 29.03 4.55 -5.81
CA GLU A 208 29.51 5.39 -6.93
C GLU A 208 31.03 5.63 -6.86
#